data_AF-A0A932UP42-F1
#
_entry.id   AF-A0A932UP42-F1
#
_cell.length_a   1.000
_cell.length_b   1.000
_cell.length_c   1.000
_cell.angle_alpha   90.00
_cell.angle_beta   90.00
_cell.angle_gamma   90.00
#
_symmetry.space_group_name_H-M   'P 1'
#
loop_
_entity.id
_entity.type
_entity.pdbx_description
1 polymer ?
#
loop_
_entity_poly.entity_id
_entity_poly.type
_entity_poly.pdbx_seq_one_letter_code
_entity_poly.pdbx_strand_id
1 'polypeptide(L)'
;MRPELVYVGLQSAVGEDRHEAVRRRSGHVSQDELRELRQALTPWLESEDVSRSPTLVAPRYGEVLRVAVAPIGYEGGQGRVIVGSSRADFPRESEQLVLSVAANQAAIALQAARVAAER
;
A
#
# COMPACT_ATOMS: atom_id res chain seq x y z
N MET A 1 10.04 -9.54 -6.85
CA MET A 1 8.76 -8.86 -7.16
C MET A 1 9.03 -7.72 -8.15
N ARG A 2 8.24 -7.58 -9.23
CA ARG A 2 8.30 -6.42 -10.16
C ARG A 2 6.90 -5.82 -10.32
N PRO A 3 6.43 -5.01 -9.37
CA PRO A 3 5.06 -4.52 -9.40
C PRO A 3 4.91 -3.29 -10.27
N GLU A 4 3.71 -3.15 -10.83
CA GLU A 4 3.31 -2.05 -11.70
C GLU A 4 2.81 -0.85 -10.90
N LEU A 5 2.28 -1.11 -9.72
CA LEU A 5 1.84 -0.13 -8.75
C LEU A 5 2.35 -0.53 -7.36
N VAL A 6 2.85 0.45 -6.62
CA VAL A 6 3.03 0.38 -5.17
C VAL A 6 2.40 1.63 -4.60
N TYR A 7 1.49 1.46 -3.65
CA TYR A 7 0.87 2.52 -2.89
C TYR A 7 1.14 2.26 -1.41
N VAL A 8 1.54 3.30 -0.68
CA VAL A 8 1.72 3.26 0.77
C VAL A 8 0.88 4.38 1.35
N GLY A 9 -0.04 4.04 2.25
CA GLY A 9 -0.77 5.00 3.07
C GLY A 9 -0.38 4.81 4.53
N LEU A 10 0.24 5.83 5.13
CA LEU A 10 0.70 5.83 6.52
C LEU A 10 -0.15 6.77 7.36
N GLN A 11 -0.58 6.30 8.52
CA GLN A 11 -1.24 7.18 9.48
C GLN A 11 -0.23 8.19 10.04
N SER A 12 -0.59 9.46 10.11
CA SER A 12 0.27 10.43 10.80
C SER A 12 0.35 10.10 12.29
N ALA A 13 1.52 10.31 12.88
CA ALA A 13 1.69 10.27 14.33
C ALA A 13 1.11 11.51 15.01
N VAL A 14 0.88 12.60 14.27
CA VAL A 14 0.38 13.88 14.76
C VAL A 14 -0.77 14.36 13.86
N GLY A 15 -1.99 14.34 14.39
CA GLY A 15 -3.21 14.74 13.67
C GLY A 15 -3.89 13.61 12.88
N GLU A 16 -4.94 13.96 12.13
CA GLU A 16 -5.73 13.02 11.30
C GLU A 16 -5.19 12.83 9.88
N ASP A 17 -4.10 13.52 9.53
CA ASP A 17 -3.55 13.48 8.18
C ASP A 17 -2.93 12.11 7.86
N ARG A 18 -3.03 11.70 6.59
CA ARG A 18 -2.42 10.48 6.07
C ARG A 18 -1.27 10.86 5.15
N HIS A 19 -0.10 10.30 5.38
CA HIS A 19 1.02 10.41 4.44
C HIS A 19 0.89 9.33 3.37
N GLU A 20 0.90 9.75 2.11
CA GLU A 20 0.71 8.85 0.98
C GLU A 20 1.94 8.89 0.06
N ALA A 21 2.38 7.71 -0.38
CA ALA A 21 3.45 7.57 -1.37
C ALA A 21 3.03 6.57 -2.44
N VAL A 22 3.26 6.92 -3.71
CA VAL A 22 2.87 6.09 -4.86
C VAL A 22 4.02 5.95 -5.84
N ARG A 23 4.22 4.73 -6.32
CA ARG A 23 5.16 4.40 -7.38
C ARG A 23 4.44 3.59 -8.45
N ARG A 24 4.40 4.10 -9.69
CA ARG A 24 4.03 3.31 -10.86
C ARG A 24 5.27 2.93 -11.68
N ARG A 25 5.18 1.83 -12.42
CA ARG A 25 6.21 1.44 -13.39
C ARG A 25 6.27 2.44 -14.57
N SER A 26 5.14 3.03 -14.95
CA SER A 26 5.02 3.98 -16.06
C SER A 26 5.60 5.36 -15.79
N GLY A 27 5.99 5.69 -14.55
CA GLY A 27 6.64 6.96 -14.20
C GLY A 27 5.91 7.72 -13.09
N HIS A 28 5.94 9.04 -13.20
CA HIS A 28 5.36 9.96 -12.20
C HIS A 28 3.83 9.87 -12.19
N VAL A 29 3.24 9.96 -10.99
CA VAL A 29 1.79 9.91 -10.77
C VAL A 29 1.30 11.33 -10.57
N SER A 30 0.31 11.77 -11.34
CA SER A 30 -0.28 13.10 -11.18
C SER A 30 -1.12 13.19 -9.90
N GLN A 31 -1.39 14.40 -9.41
CA GLN A 31 -2.25 14.61 -8.23
C GLN A 31 -3.67 14.07 -8.45
N ASP A 32 -4.20 14.19 -9.66
CA ASP A 32 -5.53 13.65 -9.99
C ASP A 32 -5.54 12.12 -10.00
N GLU A 33 -4.49 11.50 -10.55
CA GLU A 33 -4.34 10.05 -10.53
C GLU A 33 -4.13 9.52 -9.11
N LEU A 34 -3.37 10.23 -8.27
CA LEU A 34 -3.22 9.91 -6.85
C LEU A 34 -4.58 9.91 -6.14
N ARG A 35 -5.42 10.92 -6.42
CA ARG A 35 -6.76 11.04 -5.85
C ARG A 35 -7.68 9.89 -6.30
N GLU A 36 -7.66 9.56 -7.58
CA GLU A 36 -8.41 8.45 -8.16
C GLU A 36 -7.96 7.10 -7.57
N LEU A 37 -6.64 6.86 -7.50
CA LEU A 37 -6.07 5.67 -6.88
C LEU A 37 -6.48 5.59 -5.42
N ARG A 38 -6.31 6.65 -4.64
CA ARG A 38 -6.70 6.69 -3.23
C ARG A 38 -8.17 6.30 -3.06
N GLN A 39 -9.07 6.87 -3.87
CA GLN A 39 -10.50 6.54 -3.82
C GLN A 39 -10.77 5.07 -4.16
N ALA A 40 -10.11 4.53 -5.17
CA ALA A 40 -10.26 3.13 -5.56
C ALA A 40 -9.66 2.16 -4.51
N LEU A 41 -8.65 2.62 -3.77
CA LEU A 41 -7.95 1.86 -2.73
C LEU A 41 -8.61 1.99 -1.35
N THR A 42 -9.49 2.97 -1.13
CA THR A 42 -10.17 3.24 0.15
C THR A 42 -10.68 1.98 0.85
N PRO A 43 -11.37 1.03 0.16
CA PRO A 43 -11.87 -0.17 0.83
C PRO A 43 -10.77 -1.00 1.50
N TRP A 44 -9.55 -1.00 0.94
CA TRP A 44 -8.42 -1.75 1.51
C TRP A 44 -7.62 -0.93 2.51
N LEU A 45 -7.68 0.39 2.43
CA LEU A 45 -7.08 1.27 3.44
C LEU A 45 -7.84 1.18 4.77
N GLU A 46 -9.17 1.06 4.70
CA GLU A 46 -10.07 1.07 5.84
C GLU A 46 -10.42 -0.33 6.38
N SER A 47 -10.25 -1.40 5.58
CA SER A 47 -10.58 -2.76 5.99
C SER A 47 -9.55 -3.38 6.94
N GLU A 48 -10.02 -3.95 8.05
CA GLU A 48 -9.25 -4.84 8.91
C GLU A 48 -8.96 -6.21 8.25
N ASP A 49 -9.85 -6.66 7.36
CA ASP A 49 -9.72 -7.94 6.67
C ASP A 49 -8.96 -7.77 5.35
N VAL A 50 -7.68 -8.16 5.38
CA VAL A 50 -6.72 -8.06 4.27
C VAL A 50 -6.61 -9.38 3.49
N SER A 51 -7.33 -10.42 3.93
CA SER A 51 -7.12 -11.81 3.52
C SER A 51 -7.54 -12.09 2.08
N ARG A 52 -8.41 -11.25 1.50
CA ARG A 52 -8.81 -11.36 0.10
C ARG A 52 -7.93 -10.46 -0.75
N SER A 53 -7.07 -11.05 -1.59
CA SER A 53 -6.35 -10.35 -2.67
C SER A 53 -7.37 -9.82 -3.68
N PRO A 54 -7.65 -8.51 -3.71
CA PRO A 54 -8.66 -7.96 -4.57
C PRO A 54 -8.12 -7.65 -5.97
N THR A 55 -9.01 -7.18 -6.84
CA THR A 55 -8.65 -6.65 -8.15
C THR A 55 -8.91 -5.15 -8.15
N LEU A 56 -7.92 -4.36 -8.56
CA LEU A 56 -8.01 -2.94 -8.82
C LEU A 56 -8.20 -2.72 -10.32
N VAL A 57 -9.28 -2.06 -10.71
CA VAL A 57 -9.38 -1.51 -12.07
C VAL A 57 -8.70 -0.15 -12.06
N ALA A 58 -7.57 -0.02 -12.75
CA ALA A 58 -6.81 1.22 -12.81
C ALA A 58 -7.71 2.33 -13.38
N PRO A 59 -8.02 3.39 -12.60
CA PRO A 59 -9.11 4.32 -12.92
C PRO A 59 -9.00 4.99 -14.29
N ARG A 60 -7.76 5.24 -14.75
CA ARG A 60 -7.48 6.08 -15.93
C ARG A 60 -7.31 5.34 -17.24
N TYR A 61 -6.94 4.05 -17.20
CA TYR A 61 -6.51 3.32 -18.41
C TYR A 61 -7.21 1.97 -18.58
N GLY A 62 -8.15 1.62 -17.69
CA GLY A 62 -8.89 0.35 -17.76
C GLY A 62 -8.01 -0.89 -17.55
N GLU A 63 -6.77 -0.72 -17.10
CA GLU A 63 -5.87 -1.83 -16.79
C GLU A 63 -6.32 -2.52 -15.51
N VAL A 64 -6.55 -3.82 -15.58
CA VAL A 64 -6.95 -4.61 -14.41
C VAL A 64 -5.69 -5.10 -13.70
N LEU A 65 -5.44 -4.57 -12.50
CA LEU A 65 -4.33 -4.98 -11.64
C LEU A 65 -4.85 -5.91 -10.54
N ARG A 66 -4.21 -7.07 -10.38
CA ARG A 66 -4.36 -7.86 -9.15
C ARG A 66 -3.58 -7.17 -8.05
N VAL A 67 -4.19 -7.03 -6.87
CA VAL A 67 -3.54 -6.34 -5.75
C VAL A 67 -3.29 -7.27 -4.57
N ALA A 68 -2.14 -7.05 -3.93
CA ALA A 68 -1.76 -7.65 -2.67
C ALA A 68 -1.64 -6.53 -1.64
N VAL A 69 -2.16 -6.75 -0.44
CA VAL A 69 -2.19 -5.74 0.62
C VAL A 69 -1.48 -6.32 1.84
N ALA A 70 -0.68 -5.50 2.51
CA ALA A 70 -0.08 -5.86 3.79
C ALA A 70 -0.24 -4.72 4.80
N PRO A 71 -0.71 -5.02 6.03
CA PRO A 71 -0.77 -4.04 7.11
C PRO A 71 0.63 -3.66 7.58
N ILE A 72 0.82 -2.39 7.92
CA ILE A 72 1.99 -1.88 8.62
C ILE A 72 1.62 -1.70 10.10
N GLY A 73 2.41 -2.31 10.98
CA GLY A 73 2.13 -2.36 12.41
C GLY A 73 1.05 -3.39 12.75
N TYR A 74 0.61 -3.38 14.00
CA TYR A 74 -0.45 -4.26 14.47
C TYR A 74 -1.76 -3.93 13.74
N GLU A 75 -2.32 -4.90 12.99
CA GLU A 75 -3.58 -4.79 12.23
C GLU A 75 -3.70 -3.61 11.27
N GLY A 76 -2.59 -2.96 10.92
CA GLY A 76 -2.55 -1.78 10.05
C GLY A 76 -2.65 -0.45 10.79
N GLY A 77 -2.46 -0.44 12.11
CA GLY A 77 -2.50 0.78 12.93
C GLY A 77 -1.45 1.84 12.59
N GLN A 78 -0.44 1.52 11.78
CA GLN A 78 0.51 2.50 11.24
C GLN A 78 0.29 2.79 9.75
N GLY A 79 -0.57 2.02 9.08
CA GLY A 79 -0.84 2.16 7.66
C GLY A 79 -0.91 0.83 6.92
N ARG A 80 -0.91 0.90 5.59
CA ARG A 80 -0.94 -0.27 4.69
C ARG A 80 -0.10 -0.05 3.45
N VAL A 81 0.51 -1.13 2.96
CA VAL A 81 1.15 -1.20 1.65
C VAL A 81 0.24 -1.98 0.70
N ILE A 82 0.00 -1.43 -0.48
CA ILE A 82 -0.76 -2.06 -1.55
C ILE A 82 0.12 -2.17 -2.78
N VAL A 83 0.20 -3.37 -3.35
CA VAL A 83 1.02 -3.66 -4.52
C VAL A 83 0.15 -4.22 -5.63
N GLY A 84 0.24 -3.65 -6.83
CA GLY A 84 -0.54 -4.05 -8.00
C GLY A 84 0.31 -4.61 -9.14
N SER A 85 -0.22 -5.61 -9.84
CA SER A 85 0.37 -6.21 -11.03
C SER A 85 -0.71 -6.79 -11.96
N SER A 86 -0.60 -6.55 -13.26
CA SER A 86 -1.47 -7.14 -14.30
C SER A 86 -1.29 -8.65 -14.49
N ARG A 87 -0.16 -9.22 -14.01
CA ARG A 87 0.12 -10.66 -14.10
C ARG A 87 -0.99 -11.51 -13.46
N ALA A 88 -1.50 -12.49 -14.21
CA ALA A 88 -2.59 -13.36 -13.76
C ALA A 88 -2.25 -14.22 -12.53
N ASP A 89 -0.98 -14.54 -12.31
CA ASP A 89 -0.47 -15.36 -11.22
C ASP A 89 -0.03 -14.54 -9.99
N PHE A 90 -0.31 -13.24 -9.98
CA PHE A 90 0.02 -12.37 -8.86
C PHE A 90 -1.10 -12.34 -7.81
N PRO A 91 -0.76 -12.29 -6.50
CA PRO A 91 0.59 -12.49 -5.96
C PRO A 91 0.94 -13.98 -5.82
N ARG A 92 2.18 -14.35 -6.10
CA ARG A 92 2.71 -15.67 -5.67
C ARG A 92 2.97 -15.66 -4.16
N GLU A 93 3.00 -16.82 -3.52
CA GLU A 93 3.32 -16.97 -2.09
C GLU A 93 4.63 -16.25 -1.70
N SER A 94 5.68 -16.41 -2.52
CA SER A 94 6.95 -15.73 -2.29
C SER A 94 6.85 -14.19 -2.39
N GLU A 95 5.97 -13.67 -3.23
CA GLU A 95 5.70 -12.23 -3.35
C GLU A 95 4.89 -11.72 -2.14
N GLN A 96 3.94 -12.51 -1.63
CA GLN A 96 3.23 -12.21 -0.39
C GLN A 96 4.18 -12.19 0.82
N LEU A 97 5.08 -13.17 0.92
CA LEU A 97 6.09 -13.23 1.99
C LEU A 97 7.00 -12.00 1.97
N VAL A 98 7.52 -11.63 0.79
CA VAL A 98 8.34 -10.42 0.65
C VAL A 98 7.56 -9.16 1.03
N LEU A 99 6.30 -9.07 0.64
CA LEU A 99 5.45 -7.92 1.00
C LEU A 99 5.21 -7.84 2.51
N SER A 100 4.96 -8.97 3.17
CA SER A 100 4.80 -9.04 4.64
C SER A 100 6.09 -8.61 5.36
N VAL A 101 7.25 -9.10 4.91
CA VAL A 101 8.54 -8.69 5.47
C VAL A 101 8.76 -7.19 5.29
N ALA A 102 8.50 -6.64 4.10
CA ALA A 102 8.63 -5.21 3.84
C ALA A 102 7.71 -4.37 4.75
N ALA A 103 6.46 -4.79 4.95
CA ALA A 103 5.52 -4.10 5.83
C ALA A 103 5.97 -4.14 7.29
N ASN A 104 6.48 -5.28 7.76
CA ASN A 104 7.06 -5.39 9.10
C ASN A 104 8.29 -4.49 9.29
N GLN A 105 9.19 -4.45 8.31
CA GLN A 105 10.36 -3.55 8.38
C GLN A 105 9.95 -2.07 8.38
N ALA A 106 8.93 -1.69 7.60
CA ALA A 106 8.37 -0.34 7.65
C ALA A 106 7.79 -0.01 9.03
N ALA A 107 7.08 -0.95 9.66
CA ALA A 107 6.51 -0.78 11.00
C ALA A 107 7.59 -0.51 12.05
N ILE A 108 8.66 -1.29 12.04
CA ILE A 108 9.80 -1.13 12.94
C ILE A 108 10.47 0.23 12.72
N ALA A 109 10.71 0.62 11.46
CA ALA A 109 11.34 1.90 11.13
C ALA A 109 10.49 3.10 11.59
N LEU A 110 9.18 3.04 11.38
CA LEU A 110 8.24 4.08 11.83
C LEU A 110 8.20 4.18 13.36
N GLN A 111 8.18 3.04 14.05
CA GLN A 111 8.22 3.02 15.51
C GLN A 111 9.53 3.62 16.04
N ALA A 112 10.67 3.27 15.44
CA ALA A 112 11.97 3.82 15.82
C ALA A 112 12.03 5.34 15.61
N ALA A 113 11.52 5.84 14.48
CA ALA A 113 11.46 7.27 14.18
C ALA A 113 10.57 8.03 15.18
N ARG A 114 9.42 7.47 15.55
CA ARG A 114 8.52 8.04 16.56
C ARG A 114 9.22 8.16 17.92
N VAL A 115 9.84 7.07 18.39
CA VAL A 115 10.58 7.04 19.66
C VAL A 115 11.77 8.01 19.65
N ALA A 116 12.37 8.27 18.49
CA ALA A 116 13.43 9.26 18.35
C ALA A 116 12.92 10.71 18.40
N ALA A 117 11.71 10.99 17.90
CA ALA A 117 11.10 12.31 17.93
C ALA A 117 10.52 12.69 19.30
N GLU A 118 10.25 11.69 20.17
CA GLU A 118 9.77 11.87 21.54
C GLU A 118 10.89 12.18 22.55
N ARG A 119 12.16 12.23 22.10
CA ARG A 119 13.33 12.58 22.92
C ARG A 119 13.79 14.01 22.64
#